data_AF-A0A7W9WQM6-F1
#
_entry.id   AF-A0A7W9WQM6-F1
#
_cell.length_a   1.000
_cell.length_b   1.000
_cell.length_c   1.000
_cell.angle_alpha   90.00
_cell.angle_beta   90.00
_cell.angle_gamma   90.00
#
_symmetry.space_group_name_H-M   'P 1'
#
loop_
_entity.id
_entity.type
_entity.pdbx_description
1 polymer ?
#
loop_
_entity_poly.entity_id
_entity_poly.type
_entity_poly.pdbx_seq_one_letter_code
_entity_poly.pdbx_strand_id
1 'polypeptide(L)'
;MNDSTTRKTLNLKKKAPGAPTARAGADEEPRKRSGARARQAALREHAQQARPQAEAEAGAGAQAPAGTTRPTRTEAPAGTGSAPRRPAREAAADRPARSGTAGRSAPRPKSGAPARDRADRPAAGRPRPDGPRKPRADQPDARPPRRPVPDAPPSTSHGADGAPGPDASSADGPRIQRLPRTPRQPRRAETFEIFAPCPHGLEEALALELQALGYEAVRAGRAGCHFQADWSGVLRANLYSRLATRILVQVAHAEVRDEDDILALARDTEWERWFGPDQSLRVDTSAVRSPMRSLQYCNLRAKDGICDRLREREGARPDIDTVRPDARVHLFLDERHATLYLDVSGESLFKRGWRLDKGEAPLRENLAAGLLALSDWPPDAPLLDPFCGSGTLLIEAAWIALGVPPGIWRPFGFERLRAHDARLWRDLKEDARARIAPRLEQPLAGCDIHPGAIEAARANAERAHLSPDTIRFEVCDARRMPPPAPAGWIVTNPPYGERLADEDGDLWPEWASWLKRHYGGWQLNVITSDLDLPSRMRLKARRRHPLHNGALDCRLFQFELVAAGYRDKA
;
A
#
# COMPACT_ATOMS: atom_id res chain seq x y z
N MET A 1 17.62 -38.92 71.82
CA MET A 1 17.64 -37.46 71.92
C MET A 1 16.75 -36.96 70.80
N ASN A 2 15.44 -36.74 71.02
CA ASN A 2 14.81 -35.75 71.92
C ASN A 2 14.99 -34.32 71.37
N ASP A 3 13.94 -33.50 71.23
CA ASP A 3 12.51 -33.83 71.36
C ASP A 3 11.61 -32.96 70.48
N SER A 4 10.36 -33.38 70.40
CA SER A 4 9.22 -32.76 69.74
C SER A 4 8.85 -31.37 70.27
N THR A 5 8.16 -30.58 69.45
CA THR A 5 6.91 -29.95 69.92
C THR A 5 5.92 -29.73 68.78
N THR A 6 4.82 -30.48 68.84
CA THR A 6 3.78 -30.60 67.82
C THR A 6 2.61 -29.62 67.98
N ARG A 7 1.83 -29.42 66.89
CA ARG A 7 0.35 -29.22 66.88
C ARG A 7 -0.16 -27.81 67.32
N LYS A 8 -1.41 -27.35 67.03
CA LYS A 8 -2.63 -28.02 66.51
C LYS A 8 -3.68 -27.05 65.90
N THR A 9 -4.29 -27.40 64.74
CA THR A 9 -5.73 -27.18 64.35
C THR A 9 -6.33 -25.75 64.29
N LEU A 10 -7.52 -25.41 63.73
CA LEU A 10 -8.68 -26.00 62.99
C LEU A 10 -9.33 -24.80 62.20
N ASN A 11 -10.37 -24.81 61.33
CA ASN A 11 -11.39 -25.76 60.85
C ASN A 11 -11.82 -25.42 59.39
N LEU A 12 -12.75 -26.18 58.80
CA LEU A 12 -13.35 -26.01 57.47
C LEU A 12 -14.60 -25.11 57.44
N LYS A 13 -14.96 -24.61 56.25
CA LYS A 13 -16.33 -24.83 55.71
C LYS A 13 -16.36 -24.93 54.17
N LYS A 14 -17.15 -25.87 53.65
CA LYS A 14 -17.44 -26.10 52.21
C LYS A 14 -18.92 -25.82 51.94
N LYS A 15 -19.26 -25.33 50.74
CA LYS A 15 -20.44 -25.82 49.98
C LYS A 15 -20.24 -25.59 48.47
N ALA A 16 -20.99 -26.35 47.67
CA ALA A 16 -20.93 -26.40 46.21
C ALA A 16 -22.38 -26.27 45.63
N PRO A 17 -22.60 -26.34 44.30
CA PRO A 17 -23.62 -25.52 43.62
C PRO A 17 -25.04 -26.12 43.60
N GLY A 18 -25.99 -25.31 43.11
CA GLY A 18 -27.34 -25.74 42.74
C GLY A 18 -28.01 -24.76 41.75
N ALA A 19 -28.90 -25.30 40.91
CA ALA A 19 -29.75 -24.61 39.93
C ALA A 19 -30.90 -25.57 39.55
N PRO A 20 -31.97 -25.16 38.82
CA PRO A 20 -32.37 -23.82 38.41
C PRO A 20 -33.83 -23.43 38.83
N THR A 21 -34.19 -22.16 38.70
CA THR A 21 -35.59 -21.67 38.58
C THR A 21 -35.63 -20.45 37.66
N ALA A 22 -36.81 -20.06 37.14
CA ALA A 22 -36.88 -19.23 35.92
C ALA A 22 -37.95 -18.12 35.91
N ARG A 23 -37.72 -17.15 34.99
CA ARG A 23 -38.63 -16.15 34.37
C ARG A 23 -38.82 -14.77 35.03
N ALA A 24 -38.94 -13.80 34.10
CA ALA A 24 -39.54 -12.46 34.17
C ALA A 24 -38.74 -11.33 34.84
N GLY A 25 -38.82 -10.14 34.22
CA GLY A 25 -38.01 -8.95 34.50
C GLY A 25 -37.16 -8.60 33.27
N ALA A 26 -37.49 -7.50 32.58
CA ALA A 26 -36.82 -7.07 31.36
C ALA A 26 -36.33 -5.63 31.49
N ASP A 27 -35.06 -5.41 31.15
CA ASP A 27 -34.47 -4.11 30.82
C ASP A 27 -33.37 -4.38 29.76
N GLU A 28 -33.45 -3.73 28.60
CA GLU A 28 -32.44 -3.87 27.54
C GLU A 28 -31.36 -2.80 27.67
N GLU A 29 -30.16 -3.17 28.14
CA GLU A 29 -28.99 -2.31 27.96
C GLU A 29 -28.68 -2.13 26.46
N PRO A 30 -28.46 -0.89 25.97
CA PRO A 30 -28.20 -0.64 24.56
C PRO A 30 -26.84 -1.22 24.14
N ARG A 31 -26.87 -2.24 23.27
CA ARG A 31 -25.69 -2.95 22.75
C ARG A 31 -24.60 -1.99 22.26
N LYS A 32 -23.47 -1.94 22.97
CA LYS A 32 -22.29 -1.13 22.60
C LYS A 32 -21.77 -1.52 21.20
N ARG A 33 -21.70 -0.54 20.29
CA ARG A 33 -21.36 -0.74 18.88
C ARG A 33 -19.88 -1.15 18.68
N SER A 34 -19.61 -2.44 18.45
CA SER A 34 -18.26 -3.00 18.22
C SER A 34 -17.69 -2.73 16.80
N GLY A 35 -17.82 -1.50 16.31
CA GLY A 35 -17.37 -1.06 14.99
C GLY A 35 -15.88 -0.74 14.90
N ALA A 36 -15.37 -0.51 13.68
CA ALA A 36 -13.96 -0.14 13.46
C ALA A 36 -13.57 1.17 14.16
N ARG A 37 -14.48 2.16 14.22
CA ARG A 37 -14.27 3.43 14.96
C ARG A 37 -13.93 3.21 16.44
N ALA A 38 -14.49 2.19 17.11
CA ALA A 38 -14.15 1.89 18.51
C ALA A 38 -12.72 1.34 18.66
N ARG A 39 -12.26 0.55 17.68
CA ARG A 39 -10.87 0.07 17.62
C ARG A 39 -9.89 1.21 17.30
N GLN A 40 -10.26 2.14 16.42
CA GLN A 40 -9.47 3.34 16.15
C GLN A 40 -9.41 4.32 17.33
N ALA A 41 -10.47 4.40 18.15
CA ALA A 41 -10.43 5.15 19.41
C ALA A 41 -9.44 4.52 20.41
N ALA A 42 -9.53 3.21 20.65
CA ALA A 42 -8.60 2.48 21.52
C ALA A 42 -7.14 2.55 21.03
N LEU A 43 -6.91 2.56 19.71
CA LEU A 43 -5.58 2.78 19.11
C LEU A 43 -5.01 4.17 19.44
N ARG A 44 -5.85 5.23 19.47
CA ARG A 44 -5.43 6.58 19.89
C ARG A 44 -5.09 6.63 21.38
N GLU A 45 -5.86 5.95 22.23
CA GLU A 45 -5.62 5.87 23.68
C GLU A 45 -4.30 5.13 24.00
N HIS A 46 -4.08 3.95 23.40
CA HIS A 46 -2.80 3.22 23.54
C HIS A 46 -1.60 4.02 23.03
N ALA A 47 -1.72 4.71 21.87
CA ALA A 47 -0.65 5.53 21.32
C ALA A 47 -0.32 6.77 22.19
N GLN A 48 -1.27 7.27 22.99
CA GLN A 48 -1.02 8.34 23.96
C GLN A 48 -0.32 7.82 25.23
N GLN A 49 -0.65 6.60 25.67
CA GLN A 49 -0.05 5.97 26.86
C GLN A 49 1.37 5.44 26.61
N ALA A 50 1.75 5.12 25.37
CA ALA A 50 3.04 4.53 25.01
C ALA A 50 4.22 5.54 24.87
N ARG A 51 4.13 6.75 25.45
CA ARG A 51 5.23 7.74 25.40
C ARG A 51 6.28 7.46 26.50
N PRO A 52 7.57 7.22 26.16
CA PRO A 52 8.63 7.18 27.15
C PRO A 52 8.94 8.59 27.70
N GLN A 53 9.39 8.65 28.95
CA GLN A 53 9.82 9.90 29.60
C GLN A 53 11.17 10.35 29.04
N ALA A 54 11.18 11.39 28.22
CA ALA A 54 12.38 11.94 27.57
C ALA A 54 12.54 13.47 27.75
N GLU A 55 11.86 14.05 28.75
CA GLU A 55 11.85 15.50 29.03
C GLU A 55 12.32 15.81 30.47
N ALA A 56 13.04 14.89 31.12
CA ALA A 56 13.48 15.02 32.53
C ALA A 56 14.95 15.46 32.70
N GLU A 57 15.80 15.36 31.66
CA GLU A 57 17.25 15.66 31.74
C GLU A 57 17.64 16.86 30.88
N ALA A 58 16.99 18.00 31.10
CA ALA A 58 17.30 19.28 30.45
C ALA A 58 17.20 20.47 31.43
N GLY A 59 17.71 20.30 32.66
CA GLY A 59 17.42 21.23 33.77
C GLY A 59 18.42 21.28 34.93
N ALA A 60 19.74 21.25 34.67
CA ALA A 60 20.75 21.48 35.71
C ALA A 60 22.03 22.15 35.17
N GLY A 61 22.48 23.22 35.85
CA GLY A 61 23.70 23.97 35.51
C GLY A 61 23.51 25.05 34.43
N ALA A 62 24.16 26.22 34.48
CA ALA A 62 25.18 26.72 35.41
C ALA A 62 24.89 28.18 35.85
N GLN A 63 25.73 28.70 36.76
CA GLN A 63 25.49 29.95 37.51
C GLN A 63 25.94 31.21 36.76
N ALA A 64 25.40 32.37 37.17
CA ALA A 64 25.89 33.70 36.79
C ALA A 64 27.18 34.07 37.55
N PRO A 65 27.83 35.17 37.15
CA PRO A 65 28.02 36.25 38.13
C PRO A 65 27.49 37.60 37.63
N ALA A 66 27.21 38.51 38.57
CA ALA A 66 26.78 39.88 38.28
C ALA A 66 27.98 40.84 38.15
N GLY A 67 27.81 41.90 37.34
CA GLY A 67 28.78 42.99 37.19
C GLY A 67 28.06 44.32 36.94
N THR A 68 28.27 45.29 37.83
CA THR A 68 27.47 46.52 37.92
C THR A 68 28.07 47.67 37.10
N THR A 69 27.25 48.43 36.35
CA THR A 69 27.27 49.93 36.31
C THR A 69 26.21 50.52 35.35
N ARG A 70 25.95 51.83 35.48
CA ARG A 70 24.89 52.63 34.80
C ARG A 70 25.36 54.12 34.73
N PRO A 71 24.62 55.09 34.15
CA PRO A 71 24.59 55.48 32.73
C PRO A 71 25.04 56.94 32.45
N THR A 72 25.20 57.28 31.16
CA THR A 72 24.79 58.56 30.53
C THR A 72 24.30 58.27 29.10
N ARG A 73 23.28 58.92 28.51
CA ARG A 73 23.15 60.35 28.09
C ARG A 73 24.21 60.72 27.01
N THR A 74 23.90 61.39 25.90
CA THR A 74 22.78 62.31 25.60
C THR A 74 22.45 62.39 24.08
N GLU A 75 21.29 62.97 23.74
CA GLU A 75 20.95 63.75 22.52
C GLU A 75 21.09 63.19 21.08
N ALA A 76 19.99 63.37 20.32
CA ALA A 76 20.01 63.70 18.89
C ALA A 76 19.75 65.22 18.74
N PRO A 77 19.96 65.83 17.54
CA PRO A 77 18.76 66.12 16.73
C PRO A 77 18.96 66.06 15.20
N ALA A 78 17.92 66.50 14.48
CA ALA A 78 17.74 66.67 13.03
C ALA A 78 18.89 67.38 12.27
N GLY A 79 18.96 67.34 10.93
CA GLY A 79 18.08 66.71 9.93
C GLY A 79 18.06 67.49 8.60
N THR A 80 17.11 67.19 7.69
CA THR A 80 16.97 67.77 6.31
C THR A 80 18.13 67.46 5.34
N GLY A 81 17.96 67.46 4.02
CA GLY A 81 16.73 67.53 3.21
C GLY A 81 17.00 67.66 1.69
N SER A 82 15.95 67.49 0.89
CA SER A 82 15.83 67.79 -0.55
C SER A 82 16.59 66.93 -1.59
N ALA A 83 15.82 66.48 -2.59
CA ALA A 83 16.26 66.18 -3.97
C ALA A 83 16.13 67.50 -4.81
N PRO A 84 16.01 67.53 -6.17
CA PRO A 84 16.25 66.52 -7.21
C PRO A 84 17.10 67.04 -8.41
N ARG A 85 17.35 66.18 -9.43
CA ARG A 85 17.09 66.49 -10.86
C ARG A 85 17.47 65.36 -11.85
N ARG A 86 16.61 65.20 -12.87
CA ARG A 86 16.86 64.62 -14.21
C ARG A 86 17.12 65.80 -15.21
N PRO A 87 17.43 65.66 -16.53
CA PRO A 87 17.10 64.54 -17.44
C PRO A 87 18.13 64.19 -18.56
N ALA A 88 17.75 63.22 -19.43
CA ALA A 88 18.14 63.06 -20.86
C ALA A 88 19.62 62.70 -21.18
N ARG A 89 20.00 62.14 -22.35
CA ARG A 89 19.26 61.51 -23.49
C ARG A 89 20.19 60.54 -24.26
N GLU A 90 19.57 59.67 -25.07
CA GLU A 90 20.04 59.07 -26.34
C GLU A 90 21.35 58.27 -26.48
N ALA A 91 21.13 56.99 -26.83
CA ALA A 91 21.92 55.99 -27.56
C ALA A 91 23.15 56.38 -28.42
N ALA A 92 24.13 55.47 -28.38
CA ALA A 92 24.84 54.94 -29.56
C ALA A 92 25.22 53.46 -29.31
N ALA A 93 25.58 52.71 -30.34
CA ALA A 93 25.98 51.29 -30.26
C ALA A 93 27.50 51.11 -30.40
N ASP A 94 28.06 49.99 -29.93
CA ASP A 94 29.43 49.60 -30.30
C ASP A 94 29.71 48.07 -30.32
N ARG A 95 30.55 47.68 -31.28
CA ARG A 95 31.22 46.40 -31.57
C ARG A 95 32.00 46.61 -32.90
N PRO A 96 33.15 45.96 -33.18
CA PRO A 96 33.70 44.74 -32.53
C PRO A 96 35.25 44.71 -32.41
N ALA A 97 35.81 43.48 -32.35
CA ALA A 97 37.14 43.05 -32.90
C ALA A 97 38.37 42.83 -31.97
N ARG A 98 38.43 41.60 -31.43
CA ARG A 98 39.55 40.61 -31.42
C ARG A 98 41.03 41.04 -31.48
N SER A 99 41.83 40.36 -30.64
CA SER A 99 43.23 39.98 -30.92
C SER A 99 43.50 38.49 -30.59
N GLY A 100 44.54 38.13 -29.81
CA GLY A 100 44.99 36.74 -29.51
C GLY A 100 45.96 36.66 -28.31
N THR A 101 46.83 35.65 -28.13
CA THR A 101 47.22 34.51 -29.02
C THR A 101 47.92 33.38 -28.20
N ALA A 102 47.95 32.15 -28.74
CA ALA A 102 48.73 30.96 -28.31
C ALA A 102 48.30 30.23 -27.01
N GLY A 103 48.49 28.89 -26.86
CA GLY A 103 48.91 27.88 -27.85
C GLY A 103 49.26 26.49 -27.27
N ARG A 104 49.71 25.57 -28.15
CA ARG A 104 50.31 24.22 -27.94
C ARG A 104 49.44 22.93 -27.95
N SER A 105 49.69 22.15 -29.00
CA SER A 105 49.96 20.68 -29.02
C SER A 105 48.80 19.66 -28.99
N ALA A 106 49.06 18.52 -29.66
CA ALA A 106 48.13 17.41 -29.92
C ALA A 106 48.74 16.05 -29.50
N PRO A 107 48.03 14.92 -29.70
CA PRO A 107 48.44 14.04 -30.82
C PRO A 107 47.27 13.58 -31.74
N ARG A 108 47.53 12.61 -32.64
CA ARG A 108 46.76 12.31 -33.87
C ARG A 108 46.01 10.96 -33.87
N PRO A 109 45.03 10.76 -34.79
CA PRO A 109 44.30 9.50 -35.01
C PRO A 109 44.83 8.67 -36.20
N LYS A 110 44.32 7.43 -36.38
CA LYS A 110 43.81 6.85 -37.68
C LYS A 110 43.61 5.32 -37.68
N SER A 111 42.38 4.87 -38.00
CA SER A 111 42.05 3.78 -38.97
C SER A 111 40.52 3.53 -38.98
N GLY A 112 39.88 2.99 -40.03
CA GLY A 112 40.37 2.78 -41.41
C GLY A 112 39.97 1.45 -42.06
N ALA A 113 38.68 1.18 -42.29
CA ALA A 113 38.20 -0.01 -43.03
C ALA A 113 36.92 0.28 -43.85
N PRO A 114 36.59 -0.49 -44.92
CA PRO A 114 35.73 -0.02 -46.01
C PRO A 114 34.33 -0.67 -46.08
N ALA A 115 33.47 -0.11 -46.94
CA ALA A 115 32.16 -0.66 -47.31
C ALA A 115 32.23 -1.62 -48.52
N ARG A 116 31.31 -2.60 -48.58
CA ARG A 116 30.85 -3.29 -49.80
C ARG A 116 29.50 -3.98 -49.59
N ASP A 117 28.86 -4.35 -50.69
CA ASP A 117 27.43 -4.67 -50.82
C ASP A 117 27.02 -6.03 -50.21
N ARG A 118 25.75 -6.12 -49.74
CA ARG A 118 24.67 -6.80 -50.51
C ARG A 118 23.27 -6.72 -49.86
N ALA A 119 22.30 -6.56 -50.78
CA ALA A 119 20.89 -6.96 -50.87
C ALA A 119 20.05 -7.51 -49.68
N ASP A 120 18.72 -7.45 -49.92
CA ASP A 120 17.62 -8.25 -49.36
C ASP A 120 17.11 -8.02 -47.93
N ARG A 121 16.16 -7.06 -47.85
CA ARG A 121 14.99 -7.14 -46.96
C ARG A 121 13.72 -6.71 -47.71
N PRO A 122 12.69 -7.57 -47.85
CA PRO A 122 11.41 -7.15 -48.42
C PRO A 122 10.57 -6.36 -47.41
N ALA A 123 9.96 -5.26 -47.85
CA ALA A 123 8.97 -4.52 -47.07
C ALA A 123 7.55 -4.87 -47.56
N ALA A 124 6.68 -5.31 -46.65
CA ALA A 124 5.26 -5.54 -46.95
C ALA A 124 4.45 -4.24 -46.79
N GLY A 125 3.54 -3.98 -47.74
CA GLY A 125 2.89 -2.67 -47.92
C GLY A 125 1.67 -2.36 -47.06
N ARG A 126 1.20 -1.11 -47.17
CA ARG A 126 -0.01 -0.56 -46.53
C ARG A 126 -1.30 -0.76 -47.40
N PRO A 127 -2.51 -0.49 -46.88
CA PRO A 127 -3.74 -1.19 -47.30
C PRO A 127 -4.50 -0.58 -48.49
N ARG A 128 -5.63 -1.23 -48.86
CA ARG A 128 -6.65 -0.76 -49.81
C ARG A 128 -8.08 -0.95 -49.23
N PRO A 129 -9.12 -0.28 -49.78
CA PRO A 129 -10.25 0.23 -48.99
C PRO A 129 -11.60 -0.52 -49.14
N ASP A 130 -12.60 -0.04 -48.41
CA ASP A 130 -13.97 -0.56 -48.26
C ASP A 130 -14.90 -0.53 -49.50
N GLY A 131 -15.87 -1.45 -49.49
CA GLY A 131 -17.20 -1.26 -50.06
C GLY A 131 -17.73 -2.43 -50.91
N PRO A 132 -19.06 -2.63 -51.06
CA PRO A 132 -20.19 -2.10 -50.27
C PRO A 132 -21.03 -3.21 -49.58
N ARG A 133 -21.86 -2.85 -48.59
CA ARG A 133 -22.84 -3.76 -47.97
C ARG A 133 -24.09 -3.93 -48.85
N LYS A 134 -24.71 -5.13 -48.80
CA LYS A 134 -26.12 -5.35 -49.18
C LYS A 134 -26.91 -5.91 -47.98
N PRO A 135 -28.23 -5.68 -47.90
CA PRO A 135 -29.00 -5.90 -46.68
C PRO A 135 -29.41 -7.37 -46.47
N ARG A 136 -29.69 -7.71 -45.21
CA ARG A 136 -30.65 -8.76 -44.83
C ARG A 136 -31.70 -8.13 -43.91
N ALA A 137 -32.93 -8.58 -44.06
CA ALA A 137 -34.11 -7.99 -43.43
C ALA A 137 -34.37 -8.50 -42.02
N ASP A 138 -35.20 -7.77 -41.29
CA ASP A 138 -35.72 -8.11 -39.97
C ASP A 138 -36.60 -9.37 -39.98
N GLN A 139 -36.45 -10.21 -38.95
CA GLN A 139 -37.55 -10.96 -38.32
C GLN A 139 -37.10 -11.45 -36.91
N PRO A 140 -38.05 -11.76 -36.00
CA PRO A 140 -37.85 -11.53 -34.56
C PRO A 140 -37.34 -12.73 -33.73
N ASP A 141 -37.14 -12.47 -32.44
CA ASP A 141 -36.82 -13.43 -31.38
C ASP A 141 -37.67 -14.71 -31.39
N ALA A 142 -36.99 -15.86 -31.34
CA ALA A 142 -37.59 -17.15 -31.05
C ALA A 142 -36.73 -17.93 -30.03
N ARG A 143 -37.10 -17.88 -28.75
CA ARG A 143 -36.48 -18.73 -27.71
C ARG A 143 -36.91 -20.19 -27.91
N PRO A 144 -36.00 -21.18 -27.78
CA PRO A 144 -36.40 -22.58 -27.68
C PRO A 144 -37.15 -22.83 -26.35
N PRO A 145 -38.26 -23.59 -26.34
CA PRO A 145 -39.02 -23.87 -25.12
C PRO A 145 -38.28 -24.84 -24.19
N ARG A 146 -38.51 -24.69 -22.88
CA ARG A 146 -38.02 -25.64 -21.86
C ARG A 146 -38.85 -26.93 -21.90
N ARG A 147 -38.20 -28.10 -21.72
CA ARG A 147 -38.91 -29.36 -21.44
C ARG A 147 -39.56 -29.30 -20.04
N PRO A 148 -40.82 -29.77 -19.87
CA PRO A 148 -41.41 -29.98 -18.55
C PRO A 148 -40.74 -31.14 -17.79
N VAL A 149 -40.86 -31.11 -16.46
CA VAL A 149 -40.67 -32.27 -15.58
C VAL A 149 -42.05 -32.91 -15.36
N PRO A 150 -42.20 -34.25 -15.36
CA PRO A 150 -43.48 -34.89 -15.06
C PRO A 150 -43.77 -34.91 -13.56
N ASP A 151 -44.92 -34.36 -13.16
CA ASP A 151 -45.45 -34.49 -11.80
C ASP A 151 -46.08 -35.87 -11.55
N ALA A 152 -46.15 -36.28 -10.28
CA ALA A 152 -46.71 -37.57 -9.87
C ALA A 152 -48.25 -37.52 -9.71
N PRO A 153 -48.96 -38.63 -9.99
CA PRO A 153 -50.42 -38.69 -9.83
C PRO A 153 -50.85 -38.77 -8.35
N PRO A 154 -52.05 -38.25 -8.01
CA PRO A 154 -52.55 -38.26 -6.63
C PRO A 154 -53.14 -39.62 -6.23
N SER A 155 -52.95 -40.02 -4.97
CA SER A 155 -53.68 -41.13 -4.35
C SER A 155 -54.94 -40.63 -3.63
N THR A 156 -56.05 -41.33 -3.81
CA THR A 156 -57.35 -41.02 -3.19
C THR A 156 -57.50 -41.67 -1.82
N SER A 157 -58.30 -41.04 -0.95
CA SER A 157 -58.61 -41.55 0.39
C SER A 157 -59.86 -42.45 0.38
N HIS A 158 -59.69 -43.71 0.74
CA HIS A 158 -60.74 -44.57 1.29
C HIS A 158 -60.22 -45.18 2.59
N GLY A 159 -61.07 -45.26 3.62
CA GLY A 159 -60.74 -45.84 4.92
C GLY A 159 -61.56 -47.09 5.19
N ALA A 160 -61.01 -47.98 6.02
CA ALA A 160 -61.72 -49.08 6.66
C ALA A 160 -61.01 -49.45 7.97
N ASP A 161 -61.78 -50.04 8.89
CA ASP A 161 -61.38 -50.40 10.25
C ASP A 161 -60.43 -51.61 10.31
N GLY A 162 -59.94 -51.91 11.52
CA GLY A 162 -59.59 -53.30 11.89
C GLY A 162 -58.12 -53.57 12.22
N ALA A 163 -57.86 -53.81 13.50
CA ALA A 163 -56.70 -54.57 13.98
C ALA A 163 -56.96 -56.10 13.77
N PRO A 164 -56.00 -57.04 14.02
CA PRO A 164 -54.73 -56.86 14.74
C PRO A 164 -53.48 -57.58 14.21
N GLY A 165 -52.31 -57.06 14.62
CA GLY A 165 -51.16 -57.84 15.11
C GLY A 165 -50.35 -58.74 14.15
N PRO A 166 -49.04 -58.47 14.00
CA PRO A 166 -48.05 -59.48 13.62
C PRO A 166 -47.17 -59.89 14.81
N ASP A 167 -47.09 -61.20 15.08
CA ASP A 167 -45.97 -61.78 15.83
C ASP A 167 -44.80 -62.10 14.89
N ALA A 168 -43.67 -62.54 15.43
CA ALA A 168 -42.35 -62.57 14.80
C ALA A 168 -42.25 -63.24 13.41
N SER A 169 -41.50 -62.61 12.49
CA SER A 169 -40.16 -63.09 12.07
C SER A 169 -39.55 -62.32 10.88
N SER A 170 -38.26 -62.57 10.61
CA SER A 170 -37.46 -62.14 9.44
C SER A 170 -37.44 -60.63 9.10
N ALA A 171 -36.44 -59.93 9.65
CA ALA A 171 -36.01 -58.60 9.17
C ALA A 171 -34.48 -58.57 8.97
N ASP A 172 -33.97 -59.41 8.06
CA ASP A 172 -32.57 -59.37 7.65
C ASP A 172 -32.38 -58.35 6.52
N GLY A 173 -32.04 -57.13 6.92
CA GLY A 173 -31.68 -56.03 6.03
C GLY A 173 -30.45 -55.31 6.58
N PRO A 174 -29.54 -54.82 5.72
CA PRO A 174 -28.24 -54.31 6.15
C PRO A 174 -28.38 -53.12 7.10
N ARG A 175 -28.15 -53.36 8.39
CA ARG A 175 -28.17 -52.32 9.44
C ARG A 175 -27.07 -51.30 9.16
N ILE A 176 -27.45 -50.13 8.66
CA ILE A 176 -26.55 -48.97 8.54
C ILE A 176 -26.19 -48.49 9.95
N GLN A 177 -25.10 -49.03 10.51
CA GLN A 177 -24.52 -48.53 11.75
C GLN A 177 -24.00 -47.11 11.51
N ARG A 178 -24.76 -46.12 11.99
CA ARG A 178 -24.24 -44.75 12.15
C ARG A 178 -23.21 -44.75 13.28
N LEU A 179 -21.97 -45.09 12.95
CA LEU A 179 -20.83 -44.89 13.84
C LEU A 179 -20.87 -43.46 14.40
N PRO A 180 -20.73 -43.26 15.71
CA PRO A 180 -20.74 -41.92 16.30
C PRO A 180 -19.60 -41.12 15.68
N ARG A 181 -19.92 -39.94 15.13
CA ARG A 181 -18.92 -39.07 14.51
C ARG A 181 -18.01 -38.53 15.60
N THR A 182 -16.86 -39.17 15.81
CA THR A 182 -15.79 -38.68 16.70
C THR A 182 -15.56 -37.21 16.38
N PRO A 183 -15.62 -36.30 17.37
CA PRO A 183 -15.33 -34.90 17.14
C PRO A 183 -13.95 -34.78 16.50
N ARG A 184 -13.89 -34.35 15.24
CA ARG A 184 -12.60 -34.02 14.60
C ARG A 184 -12.02 -32.89 15.44
N GLN A 185 -10.94 -33.19 16.16
CA GLN A 185 -10.14 -32.15 16.81
C GLN A 185 -9.83 -31.09 15.74
N PRO A 186 -10.02 -29.79 16.03
CA PRO A 186 -9.73 -28.76 15.06
C PRO A 186 -8.25 -28.86 14.71
N ARG A 187 -7.95 -29.25 13.45
CA ARG A 187 -6.59 -29.18 12.92
C ARG A 187 -6.15 -27.74 13.09
N ARG A 188 -5.11 -27.49 13.88
CA ARG A 188 -4.48 -26.17 13.96
C ARG A 188 -4.13 -25.76 12.54
N ALA A 189 -4.51 -24.55 12.15
CA ALA A 189 -4.13 -24.01 10.86
C ALA A 189 -2.60 -23.89 10.82
N GLU A 190 -2.01 -24.31 9.71
CA GLU A 190 -0.58 -24.15 9.49
C GLU A 190 -0.26 -22.65 9.42
N THR A 191 0.81 -22.24 10.09
CA THR A 191 1.23 -20.85 10.22
C THR A 191 2.56 -20.67 9.50
N PHE A 192 2.64 -19.64 8.68
CA PHE A 192 3.79 -19.35 7.83
C PHE A 192 4.54 -18.12 8.37
N GLU A 193 5.87 -18.11 8.21
CA GLU A 193 6.67 -16.88 8.25
C GLU A 193 6.45 -16.11 6.95
N ILE A 194 6.21 -14.80 7.05
CA ILE A 194 5.83 -13.94 5.94
C ILE A 194 6.68 -12.69 5.95
N PHE A 195 7.20 -12.30 4.79
CA PHE A 195 7.82 -10.98 4.58
C PHE A 195 6.96 -10.13 3.64
N ALA A 196 6.68 -8.89 4.04
CA ALA A 196 5.99 -7.89 3.24
C ALA A 196 6.93 -6.72 2.93
N PRO A 197 7.62 -6.71 1.77
CA PRO A 197 8.48 -5.60 1.38
C PRO A 197 7.68 -4.31 1.09
N CYS A 198 8.18 -3.14 1.48
CA CYS A 198 7.57 -1.83 1.22
C CYS A 198 8.61 -0.79 0.75
N PRO A 199 8.19 0.39 0.27
CA PRO A 199 9.10 1.50 0.03
C PRO A 199 9.87 1.90 1.31
N HIS A 200 11.11 2.36 1.16
CA HIS A 200 11.92 2.84 2.27
C HIS A 200 11.30 4.06 2.96
N GLY A 201 11.32 4.06 4.29
CA GLY A 201 10.68 5.03 5.16
C GLY A 201 9.22 4.72 5.50
N LEU A 202 8.67 3.61 5.00
CA LEU A 202 7.31 3.14 5.32
C LEU A 202 7.30 1.87 6.18
N GLU A 203 8.45 1.35 6.62
CA GLU A 203 8.56 0.10 7.35
C GLU A 203 7.74 0.12 8.67
N GLU A 204 7.85 1.18 9.48
CA GLU A 204 7.03 1.35 10.70
C GLU A 204 5.54 1.59 10.39
N ALA A 205 5.23 2.28 9.29
CA ALA A 205 3.84 2.51 8.87
C ALA A 205 3.16 1.21 8.42
N LEU A 206 3.90 0.31 7.75
CA LEU A 206 3.45 -1.04 7.42
C LEU A 206 3.31 -1.91 8.68
N ALA A 207 4.20 -1.77 9.66
CA ALA A 207 4.07 -2.50 10.92
C ALA A 207 2.74 -2.16 11.63
N LEU A 208 2.41 -0.86 11.70
CA LEU A 208 1.15 -0.37 12.25
C LEU A 208 -0.08 -0.79 11.41
N GLU A 209 0.03 -0.80 10.06
CA GLU A 209 -1.03 -1.31 9.19
C GLU A 209 -1.32 -2.80 9.46
N LEU A 210 -0.28 -3.63 9.52
CA LEU A 210 -0.41 -5.07 9.78
C LEU A 210 -0.96 -5.36 11.18
N GLN A 211 -0.53 -4.63 12.20
CA GLN A 211 -1.10 -4.71 13.56
C GLN A 211 -2.58 -4.32 13.57
N ALA A 212 -2.97 -3.25 12.85
CA ALA A 212 -4.38 -2.85 12.71
C ALA A 212 -5.24 -3.86 11.92
N LEU A 213 -4.62 -4.66 11.04
CA LEU A 213 -5.23 -5.81 10.36
C LEU A 213 -5.23 -7.11 11.20
N GLY A 214 -4.82 -7.04 12.47
CA GLY A 214 -4.84 -8.16 13.40
C GLY A 214 -3.79 -9.22 13.13
N TYR A 215 -2.58 -8.82 12.75
CA TYR A 215 -1.39 -9.69 12.81
C TYR A 215 -0.62 -9.42 14.10
N GLU A 216 -0.23 -10.48 14.78
CA GLU A 216 0.57 -10.44 16.01
C GLU A 216 2.07 -10.49 15.69
N ALA A 217 2.91 -10.07 16.65
CA ALA A 217 4.38 -10.13 16.56
C ALA A 217 5.01 -9.54 15.28
N VAL A 218 4.35 -8.54 14.67
CA VAL A 218 4.85 -7.83 13.48
C VAL A 218 6.14 -7.10 13.82
N ARG A 219 7.21 -7.40 13.08
CA ARG A 219 8.54 -6.80 13.23
C ARG A 219 8.88 -5.99 12.00
N ALA A 220 9.06 -4.67 12.16
CA ALA A 220 9.69 -3.86 11.14
C ALA A 220 11.12 -4.38 10.88
N GLY A 221 11.50 -4.46 9.61
CA GLY A 221 12.84 -4.83 9.15
C GLY A 221 13.37 -3.78 8.18
N ARG A 222 14.41 -4.12 7.42
CA ARG A 222 14.88 -3.25 6.33
C ARG A 222 13.99 -3.46 5.09
N ALA A 223 13.41 -2.39 4.54
CA ALA A 223 12.56 -2.41 3.35
C ALA A 223 11.29 -3.27 3.46
N GLY A 224 10.76 -3.53 4.67
CA GLY A 224 9.54 -4.32 4.85
C GLY A 224 9.27 -4.71 6.30
N CYS A 225 8.26 -5.59 6.48
CA CYS A 225 7.89 -6.18 7.77
C CYS A 225 7.90 -7.70 7.71
N HIS A 226 8.34 -8.34 8.80
CA HIS A 226 8.14 -9.77 9.06
C HIS A 226 6.95 -9.99 9.98
N PHE A 227 6.11 -10.97 9.69
CA PHE A 227 5.00 -11.38 10.55
C PHE A 227 4.64 -12.85 10.30
N GLN A 228 3.81 -13.43 11.18
CA GLN A 228 3.27 -14.77 11.01
C GLN A 228 1.77 -14.72 10.73
N ALA A 229 1.27 -15.63 9.88
CA ALA A 229 -0.16 -15.84 9.70
C ALA A 229 -0.49 -17.23 9.16
N ASP A 230 -1.75 -17.64 9.30
CA ASP A 230 -2.29 -18.79 8.57
C ASP A 230 -2.60 -18.43 7.10
N TRP A 231 -3.01 -19.40 6.29
CA TRP A 231 -3.36 -19.14 4.89
C TRP A 231 -4.51 -18.12 4.73
N SER A 232 -5.50 -18.09 5.65
CA SER A 232 -6.55 -17.08 5.65
C SER A 232 -5.98 -15.67 5.86
N GLY A 233 -5.02 -15.52 6.78
CA GLY A 233 -4.22 -14.31 6.97
C GLY A 233 -3.37 -13.94 5.76
N VAL A 234 -2.77 -14.91 5.04
CA VAL A 234 -2.05 -14.64 3.78
C VAL A 234 -2.98 -14.02 2.73
N LEU A 235 -4.20 -14.56 2.55
CA LEU A 235 -5.21 -13.97 1.65
C LEU A 235 -5.64 -12.57 2.14
N ARG A 236 -5.85 -12.40 3.44
CA ARG A 236 -6.25 -11.12 4.06
C ARG A 236 -5.18 -10.04 3.92
N ALA A 237 -3.89 -10.38 4.05
CA ALA A 237 -2.79 -9.44 3.88
C ALA A 237 -2.73 -8.90 2.43
N ASN A 238 -2.89 -9.79 1.45
CA ASN A 238 -2.98 -9.44 0.04
C ASN A 238 -4.19 -8.54 -0.29
N LEU A 239 -5.35 -8.79 0.33
CA LEU A 239 -6.58 -8.02 0.10
C LEU A 239 -6.54 -6.61 0.72
N TYR A 240 -5.97 -6.48 1.93
CA TYR A 240 -6.12 -5.27 2.75
C TYR A 240 -4.88 -4.38 2.84
N SER A 241 -3.64 -4.88 2.68
CA SER A 241 -2.44 -4.05 2.85
C SER A 241 -2.29 -3.04 1.71
N ARG A 242 -2.24 -1.75 2.05
CA ARG A 242 -2.01 -0.65 1.12
C ARG A 242 -0.54 -0.38 0.93
N LEU A 243 0.27 -0.56 1.98
CA LEU A 243 1.68 -0.14 2.04
C LEU A 243 2.65 -1.20 1.50
N ALA A 244 2.33 -2.49 1.66
CA ALA A 244 3.13 -3.57 1.11
C ALA A 244 3.21 -3.49 -0.42
N THR A 245 4.35 -3.95 -0.95
CA THR A 245 4.62 -4.09 -2.38
C THR A 245 4.21 -5.48 -2.87
N ARG A 246 4.43 -6.51 -2.03
CA ARG A 246 4.13 -7.93 -2.22
C ARG A 246 3.93 -8.56 -0.84
N ILE A 247 3.27 -9.72 -0.78
CA ILE A 247 3.28 -10.64 0.37
C ILE A 247 4.08 -11.87 -0.07
N LEU A 248 5.14 -12.20 0.67
CA LEU A 248 6.07 -13.29 0.36
C LEU A 248 6.02 -14.33 1.47
N VAL A 249 5.55 -15.54 1.16
CA VAL A 249 5.42 -16.66 2.11
C VAL A 249 6.73 -17.44 2.12
N GLN A 250 7.40 -17.56 3.27
CA GLN A 250 8.63 -18.35 3.37
C GLN A 250 8.31 -19.85 3.22
N VAL A 251 8.96 -20.52 2.26
CA VAL A 251 8.80 -21.97 2.02
C VAL A 251 10.04 -22.78 2.38
N ALA A 252 11.24 -22.17 2.38
CA ALA A 252 12.45 -22.76 2.93
C ALA A 252 13.47 -21.70 3.37
N HIS A 253 14.35 -22.06 4.31
CA HIS A 253 15.43 -21.22 4.83
C HIS A 253 16.56 -22.12 5.35
N ALA A 254 17.81 -21.82 4.98
CA ALA A 254 19.00 -22.54 5.47
C ALA A 254 20.26 -21.67 5.38
N GLU A 255 21.31 -22.04 6.13
CA GLU A 255 22.67 -21.53 5.88
C GLU A 255 23.18 -22.03 4.51
N VAL A 256 23.92 -21.18 3.79
CA VAL A 256 24.53 -21.47 2.48
C VAL A 256 25.95 -20.88 2.40
N ARG A 257 26.88 -21.61 1.79
CA ARG A 257 28.30 -21.24 1.68
C ARG A 257 28.72 -21.04 0.22
N ASP A 258 28.11 -21.80 -0.68
CA ASP A 258 28.27 -21.75 -2.12
C ASP A 258 26.91 -21.83 -2.84
N GLU A 259 26.92 -21.75 -4.17
CA GLU A 259 25.70 -21.84 -4.97
C GLU A 259 25.17 -23.28 -5.19
N ASP A 260 25.84 -24.32 -4.68
CA ASP A 260 25.33 -25.70 -4.69
C ASP A 260 24.46 -25.99 -3.45
N ASP A 261 24.80 -25.42 -2.28
CA ASP A 261 23.90 -25.35 -1.12
C ASP A 261 22.53 -24.71 -1.52
N ILE A 262 22.52 -23.74 -2.44
CA ILE A 262 21.31 -23.11 -2.98
C ILE A 262 20.48 -24.08 -3.83
N LEU A 263 21.11 -24.92 -4.67
CA LEU A 263 20.39 -25.93 -5.44
C LEU A 263 19.81 -27.01 -4.52
N ALA A 264 20.54 -27.44 -3.49
CA ALA A 264 20.05 -28.41 -2.52
C ALA A 264 18.80 -27.90 -1.79
N LEU A 265 18.86 -26.69 -1.22
CA LEU A 265 17.72 -26.03 -0.58
C LEU A 265 16.50 -25.93 -1.51
N ALA A 266 16.73 -25.57 -2.78
CA ALA A 266 15.67 -25.51 -3.78
C ALA A 266 15.11 -26.88 -4.16
N ARG A 267 15.91 -27.96 -4.19
CA ARG A 267 15.46 -29.31 -4.54
C ARG A 267 14.74 -30.03 -3.40
N ASP A 268 15.13 -29.77 -2.16
CA ASP A 268 14.52 -30.38 -0.97
C ASP A 268 13.16 -29.78 -0.61
N THR A 269 12.90 -28.53 -1.02
CA THR A 269 11.61 -27.83 -0.84
C THR A 269 10.46 -28.55 -1.58
N GLU A 270 9.30 -28.71 -0.92
CA GLU A 270 8.12 -29.43 -1.46
C GLU A 270 7.31 -28.57 -2.46
N TRP A 271 7.85 -28.26 -3.64
CA TRP A 271 7.16 -27.43 -4.64
C TRP A 271 5.84 -28.01 -5.14
N GLU A 272 5.74 -29.34 -5.21
CA GLU A 272 4.54 -30.09 -5.60
C GLU A 272 3.29 -29.72 -4.78
N ARG A 273 3.48 -29.20 -3.56
CA ARG A 273 2.43 -28.68 -2.70
C ARG A 273 1.78 -27.38 -3.23
N TRP A 274 2.54 -26.60 -3.99
CA TRP A 274 2.18 -25.23 -4.39
C TRP A 274 1.86 -25.13 -5.88
N PHE A 275 2.64 -25.78 -6.74
CA PHE A 275 2.46 -25.82 -8.20
C PHE A 275 3.12 -27.08 -8.79
N GLY A 276 2.81 -27.39 -10.04
CA GLY A 276 3.36 -28.52 -10.79
C GLY A 276 3.89 -28.10 -12.16
N PRO A 277 4.16 -29.06 -13.06
CA PRO A 277 4.68 -28.77 -14.40
C PRO A 277 3.71 -27.97 -15.29
N ASP A 278 2.40 -28.03 -15.03
CA ASP A 278 1.37 -27.28 -15.78
C ASP A 278 1.36 -25.77 -15.48
N GLN A 279 2.15 -25.31 -14.49
CA GLN A 279 2.29 -23.90 -14.14
C GLN A 279 3.65 -23.36 -14.62
N SER A 280 3.62 -22.19 -15.27
CA SER A 280 4.86 -21.49 -15.64
C SER A 280 5.55 -20.85 -14.43
N LEU A 281 6.87 -20.97 -14.36
CA LEU A 281 7.70 -20.54 -13.23
C LEU A 281 8.56 -19.31 -13.59
N ARG A 282 8.68 -18.37 -12.65
CA ARG A 282 9.79 -17.39 -12.60
C ARG A 282 10.48 -17.44 -11.24
N VAL A 283 11.80 -17.44 -11.25
CA VAL A 283 12.61 -17.17 -10.06
C VAL A 283 13.14 -15.73 -10.14
N ASP A 284 12.97 -14.97 -9.07
CA ASP A 284 13.61 -13.67 -8.84
C ASP A 284 14.66 -13.82 -7.72
N THR A 285 15.69 -12.96 -7.71
CA THR A 285 16.78 -13.06 -6.73
C THR A 285 17.25 -11.70 -6.26
N SER A 286 17.41 -11.51 -4.96
CA SER A 286 18.03 -10.33 -4.36
C SER A 286 18.94 -10.72 -3.18
N ALA A 287 19.86 -9.83 -2.83
CA ALA A 287 20.84 -10.09 -1.78
C ALA A 287 21.18 -8.84 -0.96
N VAL A 288 21.56 -9.04 0.30
CA VAL A 288 22.07 -8.00 1.19
C VAL A 288 23.33 -8.52 1.90
N ARG A 289 24.51 -8.01 1.51
CA ARG A 289 25.83 -8.41 2.04
C ARG A 289 26.22 -9.88 1.79
N SER A 290 25.53 -10.58 0.89
CA SER A 290 25.83 -11.98 0.58
C SER A 290 27.22 -12.18 -0.05
N PRO A 291 27.95 -13.26 0.29
CA PRO A 291 29.26 -13.56 -0.30
C PRO A 291 29.19 -14.09 -1.75
N MET A 292 28.00 -14.44 -2.25
CA MET A 292 27.84 -15.07 -3.56
C MET A 292 28.26 -14.15 -4.72
N ARG A 293 29.02 -14.68 -5.67
CA ARG A 293 29.69 -13.87 -6.72
C ARG A 293 28.75 -13.43 -7.84
N SER A 294 27.67 -14.18 -8.08
CA SER A 294 26.71 -13.88 -9.15
C SER A 294 25.28 -14.21 -8.75
N LEU A 295 24.45 -13.18 -8.61
CA LEU A 295 23.01 -13.35 -8.36
C LEU A 295 22.30 -14.02 -9.54
N GLN A 296 22.82 -13.87 -10.77
CA GLN A 296 22.31 -14.59 -11.94
C GLN A 296 22.61 -16.09 -11.87
N TYR A 297 23.77 -16.48 -11.30
CA TYR A 297 24.08 -17.88 -11.06
C TYR A 297 23.26 -18.45 -9.91
N CYS A 298 23.11 -17.73 -8.80
CA CYS A 298 22.21 -18.11 -7.70
C CYS A 298 20.76 -18.33 -8.18
N ASN A 299 20.26 -17.43 -9.03
CA ASN A 299 18.94 -17.54 -9.66
C ASN A 299 18.82 -18.81 -10.51
N LEU A 300 19.84 -19.12 -11.31
CA LEU A 300 19.94 -20.34 -12.10
C LEU A 300 19.91 -21.59 -11.21
N ARG A 301 20.75 -21.68 -10.17
CA ARG A 301 20.82 -22.84 -9.27
C ARG A 301 19.51 -23.10 -8.53
N ALA A 302 18.84 -22.06 -8.04
CA ALA A 302 17.51 -22.19 -7.44
C ALA A 302 16.45 -22.65 -8.44
N LYS A 303 16.42 -22.06 -9.64
CA LYS A 303 15.50 -22.44 -10.73
C LYS A 303 15.72 -23.89 -11.19
N ASP A 304 16.98 -24.33 -11.28
CA ASP A 304 17.32 -25.70 -11.65
C ASP A 304 16.89 -26.70 -10.56
N GLY A 305 17.12 -26.41 -9.28
CA GLY A 305 16.65 -27.23 -8.16
C GLY A 305 15.12 -27.39 -8.08
N ILE A 306 14.36 -26.32 -8.35
CA ILE A 306 12.90 -26.36 -8.47
C ILE A 306 12.47 -27.29 -9.62
N CYS A 307 13.08 -27.13 -10.80
CA CYS A 307 12.79 -27.93 -11.98
C CYS A 307 13.13 -29.42 -11.80
N ASP A 308 14.26 -29.72 -11.15
CA ASP A 308 14.69 -31.10 -10.85
C ASP A 308 13.73 -31.76 -9.86
N ARG A 309 13.34 -31.07 -8.78
CA ARG A 309 12.34 -31.56 -7.81
C ARG A 309 11.00 -31.88 -8.45
N LEU A 310 10.47 -30.97 -9.25
CA LEU A 310 9.19 -31.21 -9.94
C LEU A 310 9.30 -32.34 -10.97
N ARG A 311 10.40 -32.44 -11.72
CA ARG A 311 10.65 -33.58 -12.62
C ARG A 311 10.70 -34.92 -11.85
N GLU A 312 11.26 -34.94 -10.65
CA GLU A 312 11.42 -36.14 -9.83
C GLU A 312 10.17 -36.55 -9.05
N ARG A 313 9.21 -35.64 -8.83
CA ARG A 313 7.95 -35.92 -8.11
C ARG A 313 6.72 -36.03 -9.02
N GLU A 314 6.66 -35.19 -10.06
CA GLU A 314 5.52 -35.04 -10.97
C GLU A 314 5.85 -35.54 -12.40
N GLY A 315 7.07 -36.01 -12.65
CA GLY A 315 7.51 -36.58 -13.93
C GLY A 315 7.91 -35.56 -15.02
N ALA A 316 7.62 -34.27 -14.82
CA ALA A 316 7.96 -33.20 -15.76
C ALA A 316 8.42 -31.92 -15.04
N ARG A 317 9.18 -31.09 -15.77
CA ARG A 317 9.59 -29.74 -15.31
C ARG A 317 8.60 -28.68 -15.79
N PRO A 318 8.40 -27.58 -15.05
CA PRO A 318 7.63 -26.44 -15.53
C PRO A 318 8.33 -25.72 -16.70
N ASP A 319 7.55 -24.94 -17.43
CA ASP A 319 8.04 -23.94 -18.37
C ASP A 319 8.36 -22.60 -17.67
N ILE A 320 9.10 -21.73 -18.35
CA ILE A 320 9.57 -20.45 -17.80
C ILE A 320 8.93 -19.27 -18.56
N ASP A 321 7.92 -18.62 -17.97
CA ASP A 321 7.43 -17.31 -18.44
C ASP A 321 8.04 -16.21 -17.57
N THR A 322 8.92 -15.39 -18.14
CA THR A 322 9.53 -14.27 -17.42
C THR A 322 8.62 -13.04 -17.31
N VAL A 323 7.52 -12.98 -18.08
CA VAL A 323 6.60 -11.84 -18.18
C VAL A 323 5.34 -12.06 -17.35
N ARG A 324 4.67 -13.22 -17.47
CA ARG A 324 3.39 -13.53 -16.78
C ARG A 324 3.38 -14.94 -16.14
N PRO A 325 4.37 -15.27 -15.29
CA PRO A 325 4.44 -16.58 -14.62
C PRO A 325 3.19 -16.87 -13.78
N ASP A 326 2.83 -18.15 -13.69
CA ASP A 326 1.79 -18.66 -12.80
C ASP A 326 2.30 -18.79 -11.37
N ALA A 327 3.54 -19.28 -11.22
CA ALA A 327 4.26 -19.39 -9.96
C ALA A 327 5.51 -18.49 -9.96
N ARG A 328 5.67 -17.67 -8.92
CA ARG A 328 6.85 -16.83 -8.73
C ARG A 328 7.53 -17.15 -7.40
N VAL A 329 8.82 -17.50 -7.47
CA VAL A 329 9.68 -17.77 -6.31
C VAL A 329 10.69 -16.63 -6.19
N HIS A 330 10.92 -16.16 -4.96
CA HIS A 330 11.95 -15.16 -4.67
C HIS A 330 13.03 -15.74 -3.76
N LEU A 331 14.26 -15.82 -4.28
CA LEU A 331 15.46 -16.14 -3.51
C LEU A 331 16.01 -14.87 -2.88
N PHE A 332 16.04 -14.82 -1.54
CA PHE A 332 16.75 -13.80 -0.78
C PHE A 332 18.03 -14.39 -0.18
N LEU A 333 19.15 -13.66 -0.30
CA LEU A 333 20.45 -14.05 0.25
C LEU A 333 20.96 -13.01 1.25
N ASP A 334 21.34 -13.44 2.46
CA ASP A 334 22.13 -12.61 3.39
C ASP A 334 23.59 -13.08 3.47
N GLU A 335 24.33 -12.63 4.49
CA GLU A 335 25.74 -12.97 4.73
C GLU A 335 25.99 -14.48 4.94
N ARG A 336 24.97 -15.24 5.36
CA ARG A 336 25.06 -16.65 5.74
C ARG A 336 23.91 -17.51 5.25
N HIS A 337 22.73 -16.96 4.95
CA HIS A 337 21.53 -17.74 4.65
C HIS A 337 20.95 -17.48 3.26
N ALA A 338 20.34 -18.53 2.70
CA ALA A 338 19.36 -18.43 1.64
C ALA A 338 17.95 -18.60 2.21
N THR A 339 17.01 -17.77 1.74
CA THR A 339 15.59 -17.88 2.04
C THR A 339 14.81 -17.93 0.74
N LEU A 340 14.02 -19.00 0.55
CA LEU A 340 13.13 -19.16 -0.59
C LEU A 340 11.72 -18.77 -0.16
N TYR A 341 11.18 -17.77 -0.84
CA TYR A 341 9.81 -17.30 -0.66
C TYR A 341 8.95 -17.63 -1.89
N LEU A 342 7.69 -17.93 -1.65
CA LEU A 342 6.64 -18.00 -2.66
C LEU A 342 5.88 -16.66 -2.71
N ASP A 343 5.85 -16.01 -3.87
CA ASP A 343 5.13 -14.75 -4.08
C ASP A 343 3.65 -15.03 -4.39
N VAL A 344 2.81 -14.77 -3.41
CA VAL A 344 1.36 -14.96 -3.51
C VAL A 344 0.63 -13.75 -4.10
N SER A 345 1.30 -12.60 -4.26
CA SER A 345 0.70 -11.37 -4.79
C SER A 345 0.64 -11.32 -6.32
N GLY A 346 1.59 -11.97 -7.00
CA GLY A 346 1.65 -12.09 -8.47
C GLY A 346 2.20 -10.82 -9.12
N GLU A 347 1.32 -9.86 -9.42
CA GLU A 347 1.72 -8.48 -9.70
C GLU A 347 1.95 -7.69 -8.41
N SER A 348 2.72 -6.61 -8.46
CA SER A 348 2.97 -5.77 -7.28
C SER A 348 1.67 -5.12 -6.77
N LEU A 349 1.43 -5.16 -5.46
CA LEU A 349 0.21 -4.72 -4.78
C LEU A 349 -0.12 -3.23 -4.99
N PHE A 350 0.87 -2.38 -5.28
CA PHE A 350 0.61 -0.99 -5.64
C PHE A 350 -0.26 -0.88 -6.90
N LYS A 351 -0.11 -1.79 -7.87
CA LYS A 351 -1.04 -1.89 -9.00
C LYS A 351 -2.40 -2.39 -8.51
N ARG A 352 -3.27 -1.45 -8.15
CA ARG A 352 -4.65 -1.69 -7.67
C ARG A 352 -5.61 -2.17 -8.77
N GLY A 353 -5.26 -1.90 -10.03
CA GLY A 353 -6.09 -2.13 -11.23
C GLY A 353 -6.76 -0.87 -11.78
N TRP A 354 -6.95 0.18 -10.96
CA TRP A 354 -7.61 1.41 -11.39
C TRP A 354 -6.75 2.37 -12.20
N ARG A 355 -5.43 2.19 -12.30
CA ARG A 355 -4.55 3.05 -13.13
C ARG A 355 -4.10 2.32 -14.38
N LEU A 356 -4.18 2.99 -15.54
CA LEU A 356 -3.46 2.55 -16.74
C LEU A 356 -2.05 3.12 -16.70
N ASP A 357 -1.04 2.29 -16.96
CA ASP A 357 0.36 2.72 -17.00
C ASP A 357 0.62 3.60 -18.26
N LYS A 358 0.34 4.90 -18.14
CA LYS A 358 0.59 5.96 -19.14
C LYS A 358 1.02 7.26 -18.45
N GLY A 359 2.10 7.87 -18.92
CA GLY A 359 2.65 9.13 -18.39
C GLY A 359 3.97 8.95 -17.65
N GLU A 360 4.70 10.05 -17.45
CA GLU A 360 6.03 10.06 -16.83
C GLU A 360 5.94 9.99 -15.30
N ALA A 361 6.62 8.99 -14.72
CA ALA A 361 6.88 8.83 -13.29
C ALA A 361 5.74 9.29 -12.33
N PRO A 362 4.52 8.73 -12.43
CA PRO A 362 3.47 8.97 -11.45
C PRO A 362 3.85 8.37 -10.09
N LEU A 363 3.39 9.01 -9.01
CA LEU A 363 3.55 8.50 -7.64
C LEU A 363 2.94 7.09 -7.51
N ARG A 364 3.66 6.15 -6.88
CA ARG A 364 3.13 4.80 -6.62
C ARG A 364 2.03 4.84 -5.57
N GLU A 365 0.99 4.04 -5.76
CA GLU A 365 -0.23 3.98 -4.95
C GLU A 365 0.08 3.59 -3.50
N ASN A 366 1.03 2.67 -3.27
CA ASN A 366 1.46 2.30 -1.93
C ASN A 366 2.31 3.38 -1.25
N LEU A 367 3.07 4.17 -2.02
CA LEU A 367 3.75 5.36 -1.48
C LEU A 367 2.74 6.47 -1.17
N ALA A 368 1.73 6.70 -2.02
CA ALA A 368 0.66 7.67 -1.78
C ALA A 368 -0.14 7.33 -0.51
N ALA A 369 -0.53 6.07 -0.32
CA ALA A 369 -1.12 5.59 0.94
C ALA A 369 -0.16 5.79 2.14
N GLY A 370 1.15 5.62 1.93
CA GLY A 370 2.18 5.89 2.94
C GLY A 370 2.30 7.37 3.32
N LEU A 371 2.17 8.29 2.36
CA LEU A 371 2.14 9.74 2.65
C LEU A 371 0.92 10.10 3.48
N LEU A 372 -0.25 9.55 3.17
CA LEU A 372 -1.48 9.73 3.93
C LEU A 372 -1.31 9.18 5.37
N ALA A 373 -0.79 7.96 5.51
CA ALA A 373 -0.53 7.34 6.81
C ALA A 373 0.48 8.12 7.68
N LEU A 374 1.51 8.70 7.07
CA LEU A 374 2.51 9.52 7.77
C LEU A 374 2.05 10.97 8.05
N SER A 375 1.07 11.50 7.30
CA SER A 375 0.62 12.90 7.39
C SER A 375 -0.20 13.28 8.64
N ASP A 376 -0.39 12.33 9.57
CA ASP A 376 -1.37 12.40 10.67
C ASP A 376 -2.82 12.71 10.19
N TRP A 377 -3.16 12.52 8.90
CA TRP A 377 -4.51 12.76 8.36
C TRP A 377 -5.51 11.70 8.87
N PRO A 378 -6.58 12.11 9.57
CA PRO A 378 -7.65 11.21 9.94
C PRO A 378 -8.64 11.09 8.76
N PRO A 379 -9.08 9.87 8.36
CA PRO A 379 -9.93 9.70 7.16
C PRO A 379 -11.33 10.34 7.22
N ASP A 380 -11.70 10.88 8.38
CA ASP A 380 -12.92 11.65 8.63
C ASP A 380 -12.69 13.18 8.72
N ALA A 381 -11.59 13.69 8.13
CA ALA A 381 -11.33 15.13 7.94
C ALA A 381 -11.12 15.53 6.46
N PRO A 382 -11.42 16.79 6.09
CA PRO A 382 -11.19 17.33 4.74
C PRO A 382 -9.73 17.17 4.26
N LEU A 383 -9.57 16.87 2.97
CA LEU A 383 -8.26 16.72 2.32
C LEU A 383 -8.21 17.53 1.01
N LEU A 384 -7.06 18.17 0.76
CA LEU A 384 -6.76 18.87 -0.49
C LEU A 384 -5.40 18.39 -1.05
N ASP A 385 -5.34 18.17 -2.36
CA ASP A 385 -4.10 18.07 -3.11
C ASP A 385 -4.10 19.14 -4.24
N PRO A 386 -3.38 20.27 -4.08
CA PRO A 386 -3.37 21.36 -5.07
C PRO A 386 -2.37 21.13 -6.22
N PHE A 387 -1.72 19.96 -6.28
CA PHE A 387 -0.89 19.51 -7.40
C PHE A 387 -1.23 18.04 -7.72
N CYS A 388 -2.52 17.73 -7.83
CA CYS A 388 -2.99 16.35 -7.74
C CYS A 388 -2.59 15.45 -8.91
N GLY A 389 -2.12 16.02 -10.03
CA GLY A 389 -1.77 15.29 -11.24
C GLY A 389 -2.90 14.35 -11.66
N SER A 390 -2.57 13.06 -11.79
CA SER A 390 -3.52 11.99 -12.13
C SER A 390 -4.38 11.49 -10.95
N GLY A 391 -4.49 12.26 -9.86
CA GLY A 391 -5.40 12.03 -8.73
C GLY A 391 -4.98 10.93 -7.75
N THR A 392 -3.76 10.39 -7.85
CA THR A 392 -3.36 9.15 -7.13
C THR A 392 -3.48 9.27 -5.60
N LEU A 393 -3.10 10.42 -5.01
CA LEU A 393 -3.24 10.65 -3.58
C LEU A 393 -4.71 10.66 -3.12
N LEU A 394 -5.57 11.37 -3.84
CA LEU A 394 -6.98 11.53 -3.48
C LEU A 394 -7.80 10.24 -3.71
N ILE A 395 -7.41 9.40 -4.68
CA ILE A 395 -8.05 8.10 -4.93
C ILE A 395 -7.71 7.11 -3.81
N GLU A 396 -6.44 7.02 -3.40
CA GLU A 396 -6.08 6.20 -2.23
C GLU A 396 -6.70 6.76 -0.93
N ALA A 397 -6.82 8.09 -0.79
CA ALA A 397 -7.53 8.72 0.33
C ALA A 397 -9.03 8.36 0.36
N ALA A 398 -9.72 8.43 -0.79
CA ALA A 398 -11.11 8.00 -0.92
C ALA A 398 -11.25 6.52 -0.57
N TRP A 399 -10.36 5.66 -1.05
CA TRP A 399 -10.34 4.24 -0.72
C TRP A 399 -10.06 3.96 0.78
N ILE A 400 -9.24 4.79 1.44
CA ILE A 400 -9.02 4.72 2.89
C ILE A 400 -10.29 5.13 3.65
N ALA A 401 -10.88 6.28 3.33
CA ALA A 401 -12.04 6.84 4.03
C ALA A 401 -13.34 6.03 3.81
N LEU A 402 -13.52 5.46 2.61
CA LEU A 402 -14.64 4.55 2.30
C LEU A 402 -14.41 3.12 2.83
N GLY A 403 -13.23 2.78 3.35
CA GLY A 403 -12.90 1.43 3.81
C GLY A 403 -12.66 0.40 2.70
N VAL A 404 -12.50 0.85 1.44
CA VAL A 404 -12.27 0.02 0.24
C VAL A 404 -10.91 -0.67 0.33
N PRO A 405 -10.83 -2.02 0.38
CA PRO A 405 -9.55 -2.71 0.44
C PRO A 405 -8.80 -2.62 -0.90
N PRO A 406 -7.48 -2.34 -0.91
CA PRO A 406 -6.70 -2.10 -2.12
C PRO A 406 -6.68 -3.28 -3.10
N GLY A 407 -6.96 -4.50 -2.61
CA GLY A 407 -7.00 -5.72 -3.40
C GLY A 407 -8.34 -6.08 -4.04
N ILE A 408 -9.44 -5.34 -3.80
CA ILE A 408 -10.80 -5.89 -3.99
C ILE A 408 -11.25 -6.12 -5.45
N TRP A 409 -10.52 -5.56 -6.42
CA TRP A 409 -10.76 -5.73 -7.87
C TRP A 409 -9.58 -6.34 -8.66
N ARG A 410 -8.43 -6.60 -8.03
CA ARG A 410 -7.24 -7.16 -8.71
C ARG A 410 -7.18 -8.69 -8.58
N PRO A 411 -6.62 -9.42 -9.56
CA PRO A 411 -6.24 -10.82 -9.38
C PRO A 411 -4.93 -10.94 -8.57
N PHE A 412 -4.69 -12.12 -7.99
CA PHE A 412 -3.49 -12.44 -7.21
C PHE A 412 -2.78 -13.70 -7.71
N GLY A 413 -1.48 -13.81 -7.40
CA GLY A 413 -0.67 -14.99 -7.73
C GLY A 413 -1.20 -16.27 -7.09
N PHE A 414 -1.70 -16.20 -5.85
CA PHE A 414 -2.26 -17.35 -5.16
C PHE A 414 -3.48 -17.98 -5.87
N GLU A 415 -4.17 -17.27 -6.76
CA GLU A 415 -5.35 -17.79 -7.48
C GLU A 415 -4.98 -18.84 -8.54
N ARG A 416 -3.68 -19.03 -8.81
CA ARG A 416 -3.13 -20.02 -9.75
C ARG A 416 -2.43 -21.21 -9.07
N LEU A 417 -2.30 -21.18 -7.75
CA LEU A 417 -1.60 -22.20 -6.98
C LEU A 417 -2.52 -23.36 -6.59
N ARG A 418 -1.95 -24.55 -6.38
CA ARG A 418 -2.63 -25.75 -5.86
C ARG A 418 -3.32 -25.52 -4.50
N ALA A 419 -2.85 -24.51 -3.74
CA ALA A 419 -3.42 -24.08 -2.46
C ALA A 419 -4.62 -23.11 -2.56
N HIS A 420 -5.17 -22.85 -3.76
CA HIS A 420 -6.27 -21.90 -3.93
C HIS A 420 -7.65 -22.44 -3.50
N ASP A 421 -8.19 -21.93 -2.39
CA ASP A 421 -9.61 -22.06 -2.06
C ASP A 421 -10.42 -20.90 -2.66
N ALA A 422 -11.03 -21.16 -3.81
CA ALA A 422 -11.88 -20.22 -4.54
C ALA A 422 -13.20 -19.88 -3.82
N ARG A 423 -13.60 -20.66 -2.80
CA ARG A 423 -14.73 -20.31 -1.93
C ARG A 423 -14.28 -19.36 -0.84
N LEU A 424 -13.27 -19.72 -0.04
CA LEU A 424 -12.70 -18.85 1.00
C LEU A 424 -12.34 -17.47 0.42
N TRP A 425 -11.77 -17.42 -0.78
CA TRP A 425 -11.44 -16.16 -1.45
C TRP A 425 -12.65 -15.36 -1.95
N ARG A 426 -13.74 -16.02 -2.35
CA ARG A 426 -15.00 -15.33 -2.66
C ARG A 426 -15.61 -14.75 -1.38
N ASP A 427 -15.76 -15.59 -0.37
CA ASP A 427 -16.39 -15.26 0.90
C ASP A 427 -15.66 -14.06 1.54
N LEU A 428 -14.31 -14.04 1.57
CA LEU A 428 -13.49 -12.91 2.01
C LEU A 428 -13.72 -11.60 1.21
N LYS A 429 -13.97 -11.68 -0.10
CA LYS A 429 -14.22 -10.52 -0.96
C LYS A 429 -15.66 -9.99 -0.84
N GLU A 430 -16.63 -10.85 -0.58
CA GLU A 430 -18.02 -10.44 -0.32
C GLU A 430 -18.13 -9.76 1.05
N ASP A 431 -17.48 -10.36 2.06
CA ASP A 431 -17.35 -9.85 3.42
C ASP A 431 -16.63 -8.47 3.46
N ALA A 432 -15.64 -8.27 2.58
CA ALA A 432 -14.99 -6.98 2.34
C ALA A 432 -15.94 -5.93 1.73
N ARG A 433 -16.67 -6.29 0.67
CA ARG A 433 -17.60 -5.37 -0.02
C ARG A 433 -18.73 -4.90 0.88
N ALA A 434 -19.25 -5.79 1.72
CA ALA A 434 -20.29 -5.47 2.72
C ALA A 434 -19.86 -4.45 3.79
N ARG A 435 -18.56 -4.11 3.87
CA ARG A 435 -18.00 -3.12 4.80
C ARG A 435 -17.58 -1.79 4.15
N ILE A 436 -17.74 -1.66 2.83
CA ILE A 436 -17.44 -0.40 2.12
C ILE A 436 -18.54 0.62 2.43
N ALA A 437 -18.15 1.84 2.81
CA ALA A 437 -19.09 2.94 3.03
C ALA A 437 -19.66 3.44 1.69
N PRO A 438 -20.94 3.84 1.60
CA PRO A 438 -21.58 4.22 0.34
C PRO A 438 -21.20 5.63 -0.15
N ARG A 439 -20.62 6.47 0.72
CA ARG A 439 -20.22 7.85 0.45
C ARG A 439 -19.19 8.32 1.49
N LEU A 440 -18.52 9.43 1.20
CA LEU A 440 -17.64 10.13 2.14
C LEU A 440 -18.44 11.03 3.09
N GLU A 441 -17.88 11.29 4.27
CA GLU A 441 -18.44 12.24 5.25
C GLU A 441 -17.78 13.64 5.17
N GLN A 442 -16.65 13.76 4.46
CA GLN A 442 -15.89 15.00 4.30
C GLN A 442 -15.40 15.17 2.84
N PRO A 443 -15.19 16.41 2.36
CA PRO A 443 -14.75 16.65 0.99
C PRO A 443 -13.28 16.27 0.79
N LEU A 444 -13.02 15.55 -0.31
CA LEU A 444 -11.71 15.42 -0.92
C LEU A 444 -11.70 16.32 -2.17
N ALA A 445 -10.72 17.23 -2.25
CA ALA A 445 -10.58 18.16 -3.37
C ALA A 445 -9.20 18.03 -4.02
N GLY A 446 -9.14 18.18 -5.34
CA GLY A 446 -7.91 18.12 -6.11
C GLY A 446 -7.86 19.20 -7.17
N CYS A 447 -6.69 19.82 -7.33
CA CYS A 447 -6.45 20.76 -8.41
C CYS A 447 -5.08 20.53 -9.07
N ASP A 448 -5.00 20.85 -10.35
CA ASP A 448 -3.80 20.82 -11.16
C ASP A 448 -3.93 21.86 -12.28
N ILE A 449 -2.81 22.44 -12.71
CA ILE A 449 -2.80 23.47 -13.76
C ILE A 449 -2.97 22.87 -15.16
N HIS A 450 -2.71 21.57 -15.34
CA HIS A 450 -2.81 20.88 -16.62
C HIS A 450 -4.18 20.19 -16.80
N PRO A 451 -5.02 20.60 -17.78
CA PRO A 451 -6.32 19.98 -18.01
C PRO A 451 -6.25 18.46 -18.25
N GLY A 452 -5.23 18.00 -18.98
CA GLY A 452 -5.02 16.57 -19.23
C GLY A 452 -4.70 15.74 -17.98
N ALA A 453 -4.17 16.36 -16.93
CA ALA A 453 -3.94 15.70 -15.65
C ALA A 453 -5.26 15.49 -14.89
N ILE A 454 -6.11 16.52 -14.86
CA ILE A 454 -7.46 16.47 -14.29
C ILE A 454 -8.36 15.44 -15.01
N GLU A 455 -8.34 15.39 -16.34
CA GLU A 455 -9.11 14.37 -17.07
C GLU A 455 -8.57 12.95 -16.85
N ALA A 456 -7.25 12.79 -16.70
CA ALA A 456 -6.68 11.51 -16.25
C ALA A 456 -7.08 11.17 -14.81
N ALA A 457 -7.22 12.15 -13.92
CA ALA A 457 -7.67 11.96 -12.55
C ALA A 457 -9.15 11.51 -12.46
N ARG A 458 -10.04 12.12 -13.27
CA ARG A 458 -11.44 11.68 -13.41
C ARG A 458 -11.52 10.24 -13.94
N ALA A 459 -10.83 9.95 -15.04
CA ALA A 459 -10.79 8.62 -15.65
C ALA A 459 -10.05 7.57 -14.79
N ASN A 460 -9.27 7.99 -13.79
CA ASN A 460 -8.71 7.11 -12.77
C ASN A 460 -9.71 6.84 -11.65
N ALA A 461 -10.43 7.86 -11.15
CA ALA A 461 -11.42 7.73 -10.09
C ALA A 461 -12.63 6.86 -10.52
N GLU A 462 -13.13 7.05 -11.75
CA GLU A 462 -14.17 6.20 -12.35
C GLU A 462 -13.74 4.72 -12.36
N ARG A 463 -12.53 4.44 -12.82
CA ARG A 463 -11.97 3.07 -12.87
C ARG A 463 -11.48 2.56 -11.51
N ALA A 464 -11.52 3.41 -10.47
CA ALA A 464 -11.40 3.05 -9.06
C ALA A 464 -12.78 2.83 -8.40
N HIS A 465 -13.85 2.78 -9.21
CA HIS A 465 -15.24 2.60 -8.82
C HIS A 465 -15.76 3.66 -7.85
N LEU A 466 -15.29 4.91 -8.00
CA LEU A 466 -15.78 6.07 -7.26
C LEU A 466 -16.85 6.81 -8.06
N SER A 467 -17.92 7.26 -7.40
CA SER A 467 -18.93 8.11 -8.02
C SER A 467 -18.32 9.48 -8.42
N PRO A 468 -18.78 10.14 -9.51
CA PRO A 468 -18.15 11.37 -10.01
C PRO A 468 -18.09 12.55 -9.02
N ASP A 469 -18.95 12.54 -8.00
CA ASP A 469 -19.04 13.51 -6.90
C ASP A 469 -18.13 13.19 -5.70
N THR A 470 -17.48 12.02 -5.68
CA THR A 470 -16.64 11.56 -4.56
C THR A 470 -15.38 12.40 -4.35
N ILE A 471 -14.76 12.88 -5.44
CA ILE A 471 -13.55 13.71 -5.39
C ILE A 471 -13.75 14.92 -6.30
N ARG A 472 -13.64 16.12 -5.75
CA ARG A 472 -13.84 17.36 -6.49
C ARG A 472 -12.55 17.77 -7.20
N PHE A 473 -12.38 17.30 -8.44
CA PHE A 473 -11.26 17.68 -9.31
C PHE A 473 -11.55 18.95 -10.13
N GLU A 474 -10.64 19.92 -10.10
CA GLU A 474 -10.73 21.23 -10.77
C GLU A 474 -9.43 21.57 -11.53
N VAL A 475 -9.52 22.20 -12.71
CA VAL A 475 -8.34 22.78 -13.36
C VAL A 475 -8.05 24.13 -12.71
N CYS A 476 -6.93 24.26 -12.01
CA CYS A 476 -6.67 25.43 -11.17
C CYS A 476 -5.16 25.69 -10.95
N ASP A 477 -4.83 26.92 -10.55
CA ASP A 477 -3.50 27.28 -10.06
C ASP A 477 -3.46 27.12 -8.52
N ALA A 478 -2.52 26.33 -8.01
CA ALA A 478 -2.33 26.11 -6.57
C ALA A 478 -2.21 27.42 -5.76
N ARG A 479 -1.68 28.50 -6.37
CA ARG A 479 -1.55 29.85 -5.78
C ARG A 479 -2.87 30.60 -5.64
N ARG A 480 -4.00 30.01 -6.09
CA ARG A 480 -5.34 30.62 -6.10
C ARG A 480 -6.45 29.68 -5.60
N MET A 481 -6.13 28.44 -5.23
CA MET A 481 -7.11 27.45 -4.76
C MET A 481 -7.67 27.82 -3.38
N PRO A 482 -8.97 28.11 -3.18
CA PRO A 482 -9.53 28.34 -1.86
C PRO A 482 -9.64 27.03 -1.05
N PRO A 483 -9.56 27.08 0.29
CA PRO A 483 -9.72 25.90 1.13
C PRO A 483 -11.14 25.33 0.99
N PRO A 484 -11.31 24.00 0.80
CA PRO A 484 -12.64 23.39 0.67
C PRO A 484 -13.42 23.27 2.01
N ALA A 485 -12.80 23.66 3.14
CA ALA A 485 -13.37 23.61 4.48
C ALA A 485 -12.62 24.58 5.43
N PRO A 486 -13.16 24.93 6.62
CA PRO A 486 -12.46 25.81 7.56
C PRO A 486 -11.13 25.28 8.08
N ALA A 487 -11.00 23.96 8.22
CA ALA A 487 -9.78 23.26 8.64
C ALA A 487 -9.66 21.91 7.89
N GLY A 488 -8.45 21.39 7.75
CA GLY A 488 -8.19 20.15 7.02
C GLY A 488 -6.71 19.87 6.80
N TRP A 489 -6.43 18.89 5.96
CA TRP A 489 -5.08 18.49 5.56
C TRP A 489 -4.82 18.84 4.10
N ILE A 490 -3.65 19.39 3.81
CA ILE A 490 -3.03 19.29 2.49
C ILE A 490 -2.05 18.12 2.53
N VAL A 491 -2.15 17.19 1.59
CA VAL A 491 -1.14 16.14 1.34
C VAL A 491 -0.88 16.12 -0.15
N THR A 492 0.35 16.42 -0.58
CA THR A 492 0.63 16.72 -1.99
C THR A 492 2.04 16.33 -2.43
N ASN A 493 2.16 15.99 -3.72
CA ASN A 493 3.40 15.70 -4.44
C ASN A 493 3.55 16.72 -5.58
N PRO A 494 4.00 17.96 -5.29
CA PRO A 494 4.21 18.99 -6.31
C PRO A 494 5.40 18.65 -7.23
N PRO A 495 5.61 19.39 -8.33
CA PRO A 495 6.80 19.22 -9.17
C PRO A 495 8.10 19.51 -8.39
N TYR A 496 9.19 18.82 -8.78
CA TYR A 496 10.55 19.03 -8.26
C TYR A 496 11.60 18.46 -9.22
N GLY A 497 12.85 18.93 -9.10
CA GLY A 497 13.94 18.56 -10.03
C GLY A 497 13.68 19.08 -11.45
N GLU A 498 14.00 18.28 -12.47
CA GLU A 498 13.75 18.55 -13.90
C GLU A 498 12.27 18.79 -14.28
N ARG A 499 11.35 18.68 -13.30
CA ARG A 499 9.92 18.94 -13.46
C ARG A 499 9.49 20.35 -13.05
N LEU A 500 10.41 21.19 -12.52
CA LEU A 500 10.27 22.64 -12.57
C LEU A 500 10.94 23.14 -13.84
N ALA A 501 10.31 24.11 -14.51
CA ALA A 501 11.03 24.95 -15.46
C ALA A 501 11.89 25.97 -14.69
N ASP A 502 12.94 26.50 -15.33
CA ASP A 502 13.75 27.59 -14.77
C ASP A 502 12.91 28.86 -14.51
N GLU A 503 11.73 28.97 -15.13
CA GLU A 503 10.76 30.07 -14.97
C GLU A 503 9.86 29.94 -13.73
N ASP A 504 9.82 28.79 -13.04
CA ASP A 504 8.94 28.52 -11.88
C ASP A 504 9.46 29.10 -10.53
N GLY A 505 10.45 30.00 -10.57
CA GLY A 505 11.18 30.47 -9.37
C GLY A 505 10.29 31.06 -8.25
N ASP A 506 9.22 31.76 -8.62
CA ASP A 506 8.29 32.41 -7.68
C ASP A 506 7.13 31.51 -7.19
N LEU A 507 6.99 30.28 -7.71
CA LEU A 507 5.92 29.35 -7.34
C LEU A 507 5.82 29.12 -5.83
N TRP A 508 6.94 28.82 -5.17
CA TRP A 508 6.97 28.50 -3.74
C TRP A 508 6.74 29.71 -2.83
N PRO A 509 7.35 30.89 -3.06
CA PRO A 509 7.00 32.13 -2.36
C PRO A 509 5.51 32.51 -2.50
N GLU A 510 4.96 32.47 -3.72
CA GLU A 510 3.57 32.86 -3.97
C GLU A 510 2.57 31.86 -3.35
N TRP A 511 2.77 30.56 -3.55
CA TRP A 511 1.91 29.53 -2.95
C TRP A 511 1.97 29.58 -1.42
N ALA A 512 3.16 29.77 -0.83
CA ALA A 512 3.27 29.93 0.62
C ALA A 512 2.61 31.23 1.14
N SER A 513 2.61 32.31 0.35
CA SER A 513 1.87 33.55 0.66
C SER A 513 0.35 33.30 0.67
N TRP A 514 -0.17 32.60 -0.34
CA TRP A 514 -1.57 32.20 -0.42
C TRP A 514 -2.00 31.30 0.75
N LEU A 515 -1.21 30.26 1.05
CA LEU A 515 -1.42 29.37 2.20
C LEU A 515 -1.50 30.13 3.53
N LYS A 516 -0.57 31.07 3.78
CA LYS A 516 -0.54 31.87 5.02
C LYS A 516 -1.75 32.82 5.18
N ARG A 517 -2.41 33.20 4.08
CA ARG A 517 -3.60 34.06 4.09
C ARG A 517 -4.91 33.28 4.25
N HIS A 518 -5.01 32.09 3.63
CA HIS A 518 -6.29 31.40 3.47
C HIS A 518 -6.41 30.06 4.19
N TYR A 519 -5.30 29.44 4.60
CA TYR A 519 -5.27 28.08 5.18
C TYR A 519 -4.91 28.07 6.67
N GLY A 520 -5.33 29.10 7.42
CA GLY A 520 -5.19 29.13 8.87
C GLY A 520 -5.97 27.98 9.52
N GLY A 521 -5.30 27.14 10.32
CA GLY A 521 -5.87 25.94 10.92
C GLY A 521 -5.71 24.65 10.10
N TRP A 522 -4.94 24.68 9.00
CA TRP A 522 -4.67 23.51 8.16
C TRP A 522 -3.29 22.89 8.42
N GLN A 523 -3.19 21.57 8.23
CA GLN A 523 -1.94 20.82 8.28
C GLN A 523 -1.40 20.58 6.87
N LEU A 524 -0.20 21.06 6.57
CA LEU A 524 0.40 20.96 5.24
C LEU A 524 1.49 19.87 5.22
N ASN A 525 1.35 18.92 4.31
CA ASN A 525 2.26 17.80 4.13
C ASN A 525 2.73 17.76 2.67
N VAL A 526 4.03 17.93 2.44
CA VAL A 526 4.61 18.00 1.09
C VAL A 526 5.75 17.01 0.96
N ILE A 527 5.67 16.08 -0.02
CA ILE A 527 6.83 15.28 -0.43
C ILE A 527 7.62 16.02 -1.53
N THR A 528 8.95 16.07 -1.39
CA THR A 528 9.84 16.59 -2.42
C THR A 528 11.26 16.01 -2.26
N SER A 529 12.08 16.06 -3.31
CA SER A 529 13.54 15.91 -3.20
C SER A 529 14.26 17.24 -2.93
N ASP A 530 13.60 18.38 -3.07
CA ASP A 530 14.16 19.71 -2.74
C ASP A 530 14.21 19.91 -1.22
N LEU A 531 15.39 19.75 -0.63
CA LEU A 531 15.58 19.89 0.81
C LEU A 531 15.46 21.34 1.29
N ASP A 532 15.55 22.33 0.39
CA ASP A 532 15.45 23.77 0.68
C ASP A 532 14.03 24.31 0.52
N LEU A 533 13.05 23.51 0.09
CA LEU A 533 11.65 23.91 -0.03
C LEU A 533 11.09 24.63 1.22
N PRO A 534 11.34 24.20 2.47
CA PRO A 534 10.92 24.92 3.67
C PRO A 534 11.44 26.38 3.72
N SER A 535 12.68 26.59 3.26
CA SER A 535 13.33 27.89 3.20
C SER A 535 12.70 28.75 2.10
N ARG A 536 12.45 28.19 0.91
CA ARG A 536 11.77 28.89 -0.20
C ARG A 536 10.35 29.33 0.18
N MET A 537 9.57 28.44 0.81
CA MET A 537 8.23 28.74 1.33
C MET A 537 8.25 29.65 2.57
N ARG A 538 9.41 29.83 3.21
CA ARG A 538 9.57 30.49 4.52
C ARG A 538 8.62 29.90 5.56
N LEU A 539 8.65 28.57 5.71
CA LEU A 539 7.85 27.80 6.67
C LEU A 539 8.78 26.91 7.52
N LYS A 540 8.56 26.88 8.84
CA LYS A 540 9.31 25.98 9.73
C LYS A 540 8.66 24.59 9.73
N ALA A 541 9.36 23.59 9.21
CA ALA A 541 8.90 22.21 9.26
C ALA A 541 8.81 21.71 10.72
N ARG A 542 7.67 21.11 11.07
CA ARG A 542 7.38 20.47 12.37
C ARG A 542 7.92 19.04 12.44
N ARG A 543 7.89 18.30 11.32
CA ARG A 543 8.55 16.99 11.14
C ARG A 543 9.10 16.83 9.72
N ARG A 544 9.98 15.84 9.55
CA ARG A 544 10.60 15.43 8.27
C ARG A 544 10.71 13.91 8.26
N HIS A 545 10.07 13.23 7.32
CA HIS A 545 10.18 11.77 7.16
C HIS A 545 11.03 11.43 5.93
N PRO A 546 12.17 10.71 6.08
CA PRO A 546 12.91 10.16 4.95
C PRO A 546 12.06 9.13 4.19
N LEU A 547 11.97 9.28 2.87
CA LEU A 547 11.19 8.43 1.97
C LEU A 547 11.92 8.30 0.63
N HIS A 548 11.59 7.29 -0.18
CA HIS A 548 12.12 7.17 -1.55
C HIS A 548 10.99 7.13 -2.58
N ASN A 549 10.96 8.10 -3.51
CA ASN A 549 10.05 8.06 -4.66
C ASN A 549 10.77 7.43 -5.85
N GLY A 550 10.67 6.10 -5.96
CA GLY A 550 11.45 5.32 -6.92
C GLY A 550 12.92 5.29 -6.51
N ALA A 551 13.79 5.93 -7.29
CA ALA A 551 15.22 6.09 -6.99
C ALA A 551 15.56 7.45 -6.34
N LEU A 552 14.59 8.36 -6.22
CA LEU A 552 14.81 9.70 -5.70
C LEU A 552 14.67 9.70 -4.17
N ASP A 553 15.70 10.15 -3.47
CA ASP A 553 15.64 10.41 -2.03
C ASP A 553 14.78 11.66 -1.76
N CYS A 554 13.75 11.50 -0.95
CA CYS A 554 12.73 12.53 -0.73
C CYS A 554 12.44 12.72 0.77
N ARG A 555 11.91 13.88 1.13
CA ARG A 555 11.38 14.13 2.48
C ARG A 555 9.91 14.48 2.39
N LEU A 556 9.07 13.83 3.20
CA LEU A 556 7.77 14.36 3.56
C LEU A 556 7.97 15.39 4.68
N PHE A 557 7.82 16.66 4.33
CA PHE A 557 7.83 17.77 5.28
C PHE A 557 6.43 18.01 5.82
N GLN A 558 6.29 18.14 7.14
CA GLN A 558 5.05 18.53 7.81
C GLN A 558 5.14 19.98 8.28
N PHE A 559 4.10 20.77 8.06
CA PHE A 559 3.98 22.16 8.52
C PHE A 559 2.60 22.40 9.10
N GLU A 560 2.53 23.32 10.07
CA GLU A 560 1.29 23.73 10.73
C GLU A 560 0.98 25.17 10.32
N LEU A 561 -0.12 25.38 9.61
CA LEU A 561 -0.48 26.68 9.05
C LEU A 561 -1.30 27.46 10.08
N VAL A 562 -0.62 28.16 10.97
CA VAL A 562 -1.26 29.03 11.97
C VAL A 562 -1.91 30.23 11.28
N ALA A 563 -3.16 30.54 11.63
CA ALA A 563 -3.85 31.76 11.16
C ALA A 563 -3.04 33.01 11.53
N ALA A 564 -2.99 34.00 10.64
CA ALA A 564 -2.08 35.15 10.74
C ALA A 564 -2.32 36.00 12.01
N GLY A 565 -1.49 35.77 13.04
CA GLY A 565 -1.57 36.48 14.31
C GLY A 565 -1.15 37.94 14.19
N TYR A 566 -2.14 38.85 14.22
CA TYR A 566 -1.97 40.25 14.62
C TYR A 566 -0.88 41.05 13.87
N ARG A 567 -0.88 41.02 12.53
CA ARG A 567 -0.08 41.96 11.71
C ARG A 567 -0.84 42.82 10.70
N ASP A 568 -2.06 42.45 10.32
CA ASP A 568 -2.94 43.29 9.49
C ASP A 568 -3.79 44.23 10.37
N LYS A 569 -3.10 45.11 11.11
CA LYS A 569 -3.65 46.29 11.82
C LYS A 569 -2.66 47.45 11.72
N ALA A 570 -2.55 48.01 10.53
CA ALA A 570 -1.89 49.28 10.21
C ALA A 570 -2.64 49.92 9.03
#